data_AF-A0A4R6WVP9-F1
#
_entry.id   AF-A0A4R6WVP9-F1
#
_cell.length_a   1.000
_cell.length_b   1.000
_cell.length_c   1.000
_cell.angle_alpha   90.00
_cell.angle_beta   90.00
_cell.angle_gamma   90.00
#
_symmetry.space_group_name_H-M   'P 1'
#
loop_
_entity.id
_entity.type
_entity.pdbx_description
1 polymer ?
#
loop_
_entity_poly.entity_id
_entity_poly.type
_entity_poly.pdbx_seq_one_letter_code
_entity_poly.pdbx_strand_id
1 'polypeptide(L)'
;MTCRSLVTPGAVLGACTFLLPLPGLAADLAASEMDAICGDRAGCQIIAVSDAGRGATGADQRVAEIVLALDPAMVEQGEVGCRSTEAALAGGDPDGGREFWLLAGDAAPVQILSLCNDGYGASGVGEDLVEIGDNIVTHSQYGGSAWRWQVSKTIRLDPLAVLREESCSYHNVAPGSGRLTLVDHTTLSAREYGWVVAGRAEDDLPMGCPEAPADATLPLPPQPAGETLAGYAVPAPFAADASQMPEGTTLGSCGLSLATDGARGFLIHGAAAAPERAAELRVIAETENALLIQVRDPLASDNAGATSWVGQPHVEIWTAQEGAGDGATEHVQIGITLDGLVHEGKGKLAQPPAVTSWPALDELGREVTVLRVVWADPYGFLAGLGVVYSQAEGGRQKRLVANAPIRKNTPLFLPGVWSHYPDDSGIPNGGCAFTGEPPRLDLDSTP
;
A
#
# COMPACT_ATOMS: atom_id res chain seq x y z
N MET A 1 67.70 -10.97 22.08
CA MET A 1 67.67 -12.19 22.90
C MET A 1 66.62 -13.12 22.33
N THR A 2 67.10 -14.24 21.75
CA THR A 2 66.51 -15.62 21.70
C THR A 2 65.02 -15.82 21.44
N CYS A 3 64.55 -16.81 20.68
CA CYS A 3 65.06 -17.71 19.65
C CYS A 3 63.80 -18.42 19.07
N ARG A 4 63.85 -18.84 17.80
CA ARG A 4 62.82 -19.60 17.08
C ARG A 4 62.62 -21.04 17.62
N SER A 5 61.41 -21.59 17.50
CA SER A 5 61.07 -22.85 16.76
C SER A 5 59.56 -23.15 16.93
N LEU A 6 58.71 -23.11 15.89
CA LEU A 6 58.41 -24.14 14.88
C LEU A 6 57.85 -25.46 15.44
N VAL A 7 56.51 -25.63 15.35
CA VAL A 7 55.80 -26.86 14.96
C VAL A 7 54.46 -26.48 14.28
N THR A 8 54.29 -26.87 13.02
CA THR A 8 53.05 -26.88 12.18
C THR A 8 52.26 -28.20 12.38
N PRO A 9 51.17 -28.50 11.65
CA PRO A 9 49.83 -27.90 11.61
C PRO A 9 48.74 -28.95 11.96
N GLY A 10 47.67 -28.55 12.64
CA GLY A 10 46.49 -29.41 12.86
C GLY A 10 45.38 -29.05 11.87
N ALA A 11 45.33 -29.74 10.73
CA ALA A 11 44.20 -29.68 9.82
C ALA A 11 42.97 -30.32 10.48
N VAL A 12 42.03 -29.51 10.93
CA VAL A 12 40.68 -29.99 11.22
C VAL A 12 39.95 -30.06 9.88
N LEU A 13 39.85 -31.27 9.33
CA LEU A 13 38.85 -31.60 8.31
C LEU A 13 37.47 -31.41 8.95
N GLY A 14 36.91 -30.22 8.83
CA GLY A 14 35.48 -30.01 8.98
C GLY A 14 34.82 -30.73 7.82
N ALA A 15 34.22 -31.89 8.11
CA ALA A 15 33.31 -32.54 7.19
C ALA A 15 32.15 -31.58 6.91
N CYS A 16 32.22 -30.87 5.79
CA CYS A 16 31.03 -30.31 5.16
C CYS A 16 30.18 -31.48 4.70
N THR A 17 29.28 -31.92 5.59
CA THR A 17 28.16 -32.75 5.19
C THR A 17 27.31 -31.88 4.27
N PHE A 18 27.53 -32.00 2.97
CA PHE A 18 26.53 -31.62 1.98
C PHE A 18 25.31 -32.51 2.26
N LEU A 19 24.36 -31.98 3.03
CA LEU A 19 22.98 -32.45 2.96
C LEU A 19 22.52 -32.11 1.55
N LEU A 20 22.66 -33.08 0.65
CA LEU A 20 21.87 -33.09 -0.57
C LEU A 20 20.41 -33.04 -0.12
N PRO A 21 19.58 -32.10 -0.62
CA PRO A 21 18.15 -32.19 -0.41
C PRO A 21 17.72 -33.56 -0.95
N LEU A 22 17.23 -34.42 -0.06
CA LEU A 22 16.45 -35.56 -0.51
C LEU A 22 15.30 -34.97 -1.32
N PRO A 23 15.02 -35.45 -2.55
CA PRO A 23 13.77 -35.13 -3.20
C PRO A 23 12.69 -35.63 -2.23
N GLY A 24 12.07 -34.70 -1.51
CA GLY A 24 10.83 -34.99 -0.80
C GLY A 24 9.91 -35.59 -1.85
N LEU A 25 9.43 -36.80 -1.59
CA LEU A 25 8.27 -37.30 -2.30
C LEU A 25 7.21 -36.21 -2.09
N ALA A 26 6.95 -35.39 -3.12
CA ALA A 26 5.80 -34.51 -3.12
C ALA A 26 4.63 -35.41 -2.72
N ALA A 27 3.96 -35.08 -1.62
CA ALA A 27 2.84 -35.89 -1.19
C ALA A 27 1.83 -35.88 -2.34
N ASP A 28 1.65 -37.04 -2.99
CA ASP A 28 0.70 -37.17 -4.10
C ASP A 28 -0.67 -36.67 -3.61
N LEU A 29 -1.30 -35.78 -4.37
CA LEU A 29 -2.65 -35.32 -4.08
C LEU A 29 -3.61 -36.51 -4.13
N ALA A 30 -4.64 -36.49 -3.27
CA ALA A 30 -5.72 -37.44 -3.42
C ALA A 30 -6.42 -37.20 -4.77
N ALA A 31 -6.94 -38.26 -5.40
CA ALA A 31 -7.60 -38.14 -6.70
C ALA A 31 -8.76 -37.13 -6.71
N SER A 32 -9.47 -37.00 -5.59
CA SER A 32 -10.52 -36.00 -5.40
C SER A 32 -9.99 -34.56 -5.32
N GLU A 33 -8.80 -34.35 -4.76
CA GLU A 33 -8.16 -33.03 -4.72
C GLU A 33 -7.67 -32.64 -6.12
N MET A 34 -7.07 -33.59 -6.83
CA MET A 34 -6.65 -33.39 -8.22
C MET A 34 -7.85 -33.10 -9.14
N ASP A 35 -8.96 -33.82 -8.98
CA ASP A 35 -10.20 -33.58 -9.73
C ASP A 35 -10.81 -32.22 -9.38
N ALA A 36 -10.81 -31.83 -8.11
CA ALA A 36 -11.33 -30.53 -7.67
C ALA A 36 -10.49 -29.35 -8.19
N ILE A 37 -9.16 -29.51 -8.27
CA ILE A 37 -8.28 -28.50 -8.85
C ILE A 37 -8.39 -28.54 -10.38
N CYS A 38 -8.00 -29.64 -11.02
CA CYS A 38 -7.86 -29.69 -12.47
C CYS A 38 -9.19 -29.76 -13.22
N GLY A 39 -10.20 -30.45 -12.70
CA GLY A 39 -11.44 -30.75 -13.42
C GLY A 39 -11.17 -31.26 -14.84
N ASP A 40 -11.88 -30.71 -15.82
CA ASP A 40 -11.71 -31.04 -17.25
C ASP A 40 -10.61 -30.21 -17.96
N ARG A 41 -9.80 -29.44 -17.23
CA ARG A 41 -8.81 -28.52 -17.82
C ARG A 41 -7.69 -29.30 -18.50
N ALA A 42 -7.62 -29.17 -19.82
CA ALA A 42 -6.66 -29.90 -20.64
C ALA A 42 -5.21 -29.53 -20.26
N GLY A 43 -4.39 -30.55 -20.05
CA GLY A 43 -2.98 -30.36 -19.73
C GLY A 43 -2.70 -29.76 -18.35
N CYS A 44 -3.67 -29.79 -17.44
CA CYS A 44 -3.43 -29.49 -16.02
C CYS A 44 -2.44 -30.49 -15.42
N GLN A 45 -1.33 -29.99 -14.88
CA GLN A 45 -0.29 -30.78 -14.26
C GLN A 45 0.03 -30.24 -12.87
N ILE A 46 -0.08 -31.09 -11.85
CA ILE A 46 0.45 -30.79 -10.52
C ILE A 46 1.97 -30.94 -10.58
N ILE A 47 2.69 -29.85 -10.34
CA ILE A 47 4.15 -29.85 -10.42
C ILE A 47 4.81 -29.84 -9.03
N ALA A 48 4.11 -29.35 -8.01
CA ALA A 48 4.57 -29.42 -6.62
C ALA A 48 3.39 -29.44 -5.64
N VAL A 49 3.64 -30.05 -4.47
CA VAL A 49 2.77 -29.94 -3.29
C VAL A 49 3.68 -29.67 -2.10
N SER A 50 3.52 -28.50 -1.51
CA SER A 50 4.36 -28.02 -0.41
C SER A 50 3.56 -28.01 0.89
N ASP A 51 4.21 -28.40 1.98
CA ASP A 51 3.67 -28.20 3.33
C ASP A 51 3.60 -26.70 3.63
N ALA A 52 2.45 -26.24 4.11
CA ALA A 52 2.21 -24.87 4.53
C ALA A 52 1.86 -24.80 6.01
N GLY A 53 2.18 -25.85 6.78
CA GLY A 53 2.06 -25.88 8.23
C GLY A 53 0.62 -26.03 8.70
N ARG A 54 0.20 -25.25 9.69
CA ARG A 54 -1.14 -25.39 10.30
C ARG A 54 -1.94 -24.11 10.31
N GLY A 55 -3.22 -24.25 9.95
CA GLY A 55 -4.19 -23.16 10.03
C GLY A 55 -4.56 -22.78 11.47
N ALA A 56 -5.32 -21.70 11.62
CA ALA A 56 -5.83 -21.20 12.90
C ALA A 56 -6.70 -22.24 13.64
N THR A 57 -7.34 -23.14 12.90
CA THR A 57 -8.14 -24.25 13.45
C THR A 57 -7.33 -25.50 13.81
N GLY A 58 -6.02 -25.49 13.53
CA GLY A 58 -5.10 -26.61 13.75
C GLY A 58 -5.11 -27.67 12.65
N ALA A 59 -5.87 -27.46 11.57
CA ALA A 59 -5.82 -28.31 10.37
C ALA A 59 -4.48 -28.15 9.65
N ASP A 60 -3.93 -29.27 9.15
CA ASP A 60 -2.73 -29.23 8.31
C ASP A 60 -3.06 -28.58 6.96
N GLN A 61 -2.17 -27.70 6.49
CA GLN A 61 -2.30 -26.93 5.26
C GLN A 61 -1.22 -27.34 4.27
N ARG A 62 -1.61 -27.44 2.99
CA ARG A 62 -0.69 -27.65 1.88
C ARG A 62 -1.01 -26.68 0.75
N VAL A 63 -0.01 -26.36 -0.05
CA VAL A 63 -0.18 -25.57 -1.28
C VAL A 63 0.22 -26.44 -2.46
N ALA A 64 -0.72 -26.66 -3.38
CA ALA A 64 -0.48 -27.33 -4.66
C ALA A 64 -0.17 -26.28 -5.73
N GLU A 65 0.95 -26.47 -6.43
CA GLU A 65 1.33 -25.68 -7.61
C GLU A 65 0.99 -26.49 -8.86
N ILE A 66 0.29 -25.84 -9.79
CA ILE A 66 -0.09 -26.46 -11.06
C ILE A 66 0.35 -25.60 -12.24
N VAL A 67 0.59 -26.27 -13.37
CA VAL A 67 0.78 -25.62 -14.67
C VAL A 67 -0.33 -26.08 -15.61
N LEU A 68 -0.86 -25.13 -16.38
CA LEU A 68 -1.84 -25.38 -17.41
C LEU A 68 -1.17 -25.41 -18.78
N ALA A 69 -1.67 -26.28 -19.67
CA ALA A 69 -1.30 -26.19 -21.08
C ALA A 69 -2.00 -24.99 -21.73
N LEU A 70 -1.38 -24.43 -22.77
CA LEU A 70 -2.01 -23.38 -23.56
C LEU A 70 -3.24 -23.94 -24.28
N ASP A 71 -4.39 -23.27 -24.14
CA ASP A 71 -5.61 -23.64 -24.84
C ASP A 71 -5.44 -23.41 -26.36
N PRO A 72 -5.60 -24.45 -27.20
CA PRO A 72 -5.55 -24.30 -28.65
C PRO A 72 -6.51 -23.22 -29.19
N ALA A 73 -7.66 -23.01 -28.54
CA ALA A 73 -8.63 -21.99 -28.96
C ALA A 73 -8.12 -20.56 -28.75
N MET A 74 -7.26 -20.32 -27.74
CA MET A 74 -6.59 -19.03 -27.51
C MET A 74 -5.58 -18.75 -28.62
N VAL A 75 -4.84 -19.78 -29.04
CA VAL A 75 -3.89 -19.69 -30.18
C VAL A 75 -4.61 -19.35 -31.48
N GLU A 76 -5.75 -19.99 -31.74
CA GLU A 76 -6.57 -19.70 -32.93
C GLU A 76 -7.09 -18.25 -32.95
N GLN A 77 -7.25 -17.62 -31.78
CA GLN A 77 -7.66 -16.22 -31.60
C GLN A 77 -6.47 -15.24 -31.63
N GLY A 78 -5.24 -15.74 -31.76
CA GLY A 78 -4.03 -14.93 -31.85
C GLY A 78 -3.44 -14.49 -30.50
N GLU A 79 -3.86 -15.11 -29.39
CA GLU A 79 -3.28 -14.86 -28.07
C GLU A 79 -1.94 -15.58 -27.93
N VAL A 80 -0.99 -14.91 -27.25
CA VAL A 80 0.42 -15.36 -27.17
C VAL A 80 0.65 -16.36 -26.03
N GLY A 81 -0.34 -16.58 -25.17
CA GLY A 81 -0.23 -17.44 -23.98
C GLY A 81 0.72 -16.89 -22.91
N CYS A 82 0.92 -17.66 -21.84
CA CYS A 82 1.77 -17.30 -20.71
C CYS A 82 3.17 -17.91 -20.83
N ARG A 83 4.14 -17.41 -20.06
CA ARG A 83 5.46 -18.03 -19.88
C ARG A 83 5.73 -18.26 -18.40
N SER A 84 4.94 -19.14 -17.79
CA SER A 84 4.89 -19.27 -16.33
C SER A 84 5.97 -20.19 -15.74
N THR A 85 6.68 -20.95 -16.58
CA THR A 85 7.76 -21.87 -16.18
C THR A 85 9.13 -21.47 -16.73
N GLU A 86 10.22 -21.88 -16.07
CA GLU A 86 11.59 -21.71 -16.60
C GLU A 86 11.74 -22.31 -18.00
N ALA A 87 11.08 -23.46 -18.25
CA ALA A 87 11.09 -24.12 -19.55
C ALA A 87 10.40 -23.27 -20.63
N ALA A 88 9.23 -22.69 -20.33
CA ALA A 88 8.52 -21.78 -21.24
C ALA A 88 9.32 -20.50 -21.50
N LEU A 89 9.97 -19.95 -20.47
CA LEU A 89 10.84 -18.78 -20.60
C LEU A 89 12.08 -19.04 -21.47
N ALA A 90 12.73 -20.20 -21.29
CA ALA A 90 13.94 -20.56 -22.03
C ALA A 90 13.65 -21.06 -23.45
N GLY A 91 12.56 -21.81 -23.64
CA GLY A 91 12.18 -22.43 -24.91
C GLY A 91 11.40 -21.52 -25.85
N GLY A 92 10.73 -20.49 -25.31
CA GLY A 92 9.87 -19.59 -26.06
C GLY A 92 8.48 -20.16 -26.39
N ASP A 93 8.20 -21.39 -25.97
CA ASP A 93 6.90 -22.05 -26.11
C ASP A 93 5.97 -21.61 -24.97
N PRO A 94 4.85 -20.93 -25.27
CA PRO A 94 3.93 -20.47 -24.24
C PRO A 94 3.11 -21.61 -23.60
N ASP A 95 2.73 -21.41 -22.35
CA ASP A 95 1.86 -22.25 -21.54
C ASP A 95 0.54 -21.52 -21.19
N GLY A 96 -0.35 -22.20 -20.46
CA GLY A 96 -1.64 -21.66 -20.03
C GLY A 96 -1.58 -20.90 -18.70
N GLY A 97 -0.38 -20.71 -18.14
CA GLY A 97 -0.19 -20.10 -16.83
C GLY A 97 0.04 -21.11 -15.71
N ARG A 98 0.32 -20.55 -14.52
CA ARG A 98 0.60 -21.29 -13.29
C ARG A 98 -0.38 -20.86 -12.21
N GLU A 99 -0.89 -21.81 -11.44
CA GLU A 99 -1.79 -21.52 -10.33
C GLU A 99 -1.30 -22.16 -9.03
N PHE A 100 -1.66 -21.54 -7.92
CA PHE A 100 -1.40 -22.07 -6.57
C PHE A 100 -2.73 -22.26 -5.85
N TRP A 101 -2.90 -23.41 -5.21
CA TRP A 101 -4.14 -23.84 -4.58
C TRP A 101 -3.89 -24.26 -3.13
N LEU A 102 -4.63 -23.66 -2.19
CA LEU A 102 -4.65 -24.05 -0.79
C LEU A 102 -5.50 -25.29 -0.58
N LEU A 103 -4.93 -26.26 0.14
CA LEU A 103 -5.57 -27.48 0.61
C LEU A 103 -5.56 -27.45 2.15
N ALA A 104 -6.72 -27.42 2.79
CA ALA A 104 -6.84 -27.29 4.25
C ALA A 104 -7.76 -28.37 4.84
N GLY A 105 -7.16 -29.46 5.35
CA GLY A 105 -7.92 -30.63 5.80
C GLY A 105 -8.88 -31.16 4.73
N ASP A 106 -10.17 -31.29 5.07
CA ASP A 106 -11.23 -31.76 4.17
C ASP A 106 -12.00 -30.61 3.47
N ALA A 107 -11.54 -29.36 3.60
CA ALA A 107 -12.18 -28.22 2.93
C ALA A 107 -11.99 -28.28 1.41
N ALA A 108 -12.88 -27.61 0.67
CA ALA A 108 -12.72 -27.47 -0.77
C ALA A 108 -11.42 -26.69 -1.08
N PRO A 109 -10.63 -27.08 -2.10
CA PRO A 109 -9.45 -26.34 -2.51
C PRO A 109 -9.79 -24.89 -2.87
N VAL A 110 -8.93 -23.96 -2.49
CA VAL A 110 -9.09 -22.53 -2.78
C VAL A 110 -7.90 -22.04 -3.61
N GLN A 111 -8.17 -21.45 -4.78
CA GLN A 111 -7.11 -20.82 -5.57
C GLN A 111 -6.60 -19.57 -4.82
N ILE A 112 -5.29 -19.50 -4.61
CA ILE A 112 -4.65 -18.37 -3.94
C ILE A 112 -3.90 -17.47 -4.92
N LEU A 113 -3.35 -18.02 -6.01
CA LEU A 113 -2.67 -17.24 -7.03
C LEU A 113 -2.97 -17.82 -8.42
N SER A 114 -3.05 -16.93 -9.40
CA SER A 114 -3.09 -17.25 -10.83
C SER A 114 -2.07 -16.34 -11.52
N LEU A 115 -1.01 -16.93 -12.07
CA LEU A 115 0.16 -16.23 -12.57
C LEU A 115 0.31 -16.48 -14.08
N CYS A 116 0.42 -15.39 -14.83
CA CYS A 116 0.69 -15.39 -16.25
C CYS A 116 1.77 -14.36 -16.56
N ASN A 117 2.95 -14.83 -16.96
CA ASN A 117 3.96 -13.94 -17.52
C ASN A 117 3.68 -13.73 -19.00
N ASP A 118 2.93 -12.68 -19.29
CA ASP A 118 2.59 -12.22 -20.64
C ASP A 118 3.68 -11.33 -21.26
N GLY A 119 4.79 -11.12 -20.55
CA GLY A 119 5.89 -10.27 -20.96
C GLY A 119 5.90 -8.87 -20.34
N TYR A 120 5.29 -8.68 -19.17
CA TYR A 120 5.30 -7.42 -18.41
C TYR A 120 6.70 -6.89 -17.97
N GLY A 121 7.79 -7.60 -18.29
CA GLY A 121 9.18 -7.16 -18.06
C GLY A 121 9.97 -6.76 -19.31
N ALA A 122 11.18 -6.23 -19.11
CA ALA A 122 12.07 -5.82 -20.20
C ALA A 122 12.35 -7.00 -21.15
N SER A 123 12.13 -6.81 -22.45
CA SER A 123 12.27 -7.86 -23.48
C SER A 123 11.28 -9.03 -23.34
N GLY A 124 10.14 -8.83 -22.67
CA GLY A 124 9.10 -9.85 -22.53
C GLY A 124 9.39 -10.89 -21.46
N VAL A 125 10.18 -10.54 -20.43
CA VAL A 125 10.53 -11.41 -19.31
C VAL A 125 10.25 -10.68 -18.00
N GLY A 126 9.07 -10.91 -17.42
CA GLY A 126 8.84 -10.68 -16.00
C GLY A 126 9.37 -11.83 -15.14
N GLU A 127 9.50 -11.63 -13.84
CA GLU A 127 9.84 -12.71 -12.90
C GLU A 127 8.76 -12.80 -11.82
N ASP A 128 8.36 -14.03 -11.46
CA ASP A 128 7.48 -14.34 -10.35
C ASP A 128 8.19 -15.31 -9.40
N LEU A 129 8.34 -14.90 -8.14
CA LEU A 129 8.85 -15.73 -7.05
C LEU A 129 7.70 -16.02 -6.09
N VAL A 130 7.50 -17.30 -5.75
CA VAL A 130 6.53 -17.73 -4.75
C VAL A 130 7.26 -18.51 -3.67
N GLU A 131 7.14 -18.06 -2.42
CA GLU A 131 7.68 -18.71 -1.24
C GLU A 131 6.53 -19.19 -0.36
N ILE A 132 6.58 -20.45 0.07
CA ILE A 132 5.56 -21.08 0.91
C ILE A 132 6.18 -21.33 2.29
N GLY A 133 5.55 -20.79 3.33
CA GLY A 133 5.93 -20.96 4.72
C GLY A 133 4.76 -21.43 5.59
N ASP A 134 4.96 -21.43 6.91
CA ASP A 134 3.92 -21.80 7.88
C ASP A 134 2.78 -20.78 7.87
N ASN A 135 1.61 -21.19 7.38
CA ASN A 135 0.40 -20.40 7.20
C ASN A 135 0.59 -19.09 6.40
N ILE A 136 1.65 -19.01 5.58
CA ILE A 136 2.01 -17.81 4.82
C ILE A 136 2.46 -18.19 3.41
N VAL A 137 2.03 -17.42 2.42
CA VAL A 137 2.62 -17.38 1.07
C VAL A 137 3.10 -15.97 0.78
N THR A 138 4.34 -15.86 0.27
CA THR A 138 4.87 -14.61 -0.26
C THR A 138 4.96 -14.72 -1.77
N HIS A 139 4.34 -13.81 -2.50
CA HIS A 139 4.47 -13.69 -3.95
C HIS A 139 5.17 -12.37 -4.28
N SER A 140 6.26 -12.44 -5.03
CA SER A 140 6.98 -11.27 -5.53
C SER A 140 7.01 -11.29 -7.05
N GLN A 141 6.61 -10.19 -7.65
CA GLN A 141 6.58 -9.99 -9.09
C GLN A 141 7.47 -8.82 -9.48
N TYR A 142 8.27 -8.99 -10.54
CA TYR A 142 9.24 -8.02 -11.02
C TYR A 142 9.08 -7.76 -12.50
N GLY A 143 9.13 -6.50 -12.93
CA GLY A 143 8.94 -6.16 -14.32
C GLY A 143 9.43 -4.77 -14.72
N GLY A 144 8.96 -4.35 -15.88
CA GLY A 144 9.25 -3.05 -16.46
C GLY A 144 10.53 -2.97 -17.31
N SER A 145 10.69 -1.84 -18.01
CA SER A 145 11.76 -1.58 -18.98
C SER A 145 12.66 -0.42 -18.55
N ALA A 146 12.38 0.79 -19.02
CA ALA A 146 12.99 2.00 -18.48
C ALA A 146 12.43 2.30 -17.08
N TRP A 147 11.12 2.18 -16.93
CA TRP A 147 10.47 2.18 -15.64
C TRP A 147 10.46 0.75 -15.09
N ARG A 148 11.12 0.53 -13.96
CA ARG A 148 11.29 -0.75 -13.29
C ARG A 148 10.36 -0.80 -12.10
N TRP A 149 9.81 -1.98 -11.83
CA TRP A 149 8.94 -2.18 -10.69
C TRP A 149 9.05 -3.56 -10.10
N GLN A 150 8.68 -3.64 -8.83
CA GLN A 150 8.55 -4.84 -8.04
C GLN A 150 7.31 -4.69 -7.16
N VAL A 151 6.49 -5.73 -7.07
CA VAL A 151 5.42 -5.83 -6.07
C VAL A 151 5.60 -7.13 -5.32
N SER A 152 5.52 -7.10 -3.99
CA SER A 152 5.55 -8.27 -3.14
C SER A 152 4.34 -8.28 -2.22
N LYS A 153 3.64 -9.41 -2.13
CA LYS A 153 2.47 -9.61 -1.28
C LYS A 153 2.74 -10.73 -0.30
N THR A 154 2.39 -10.50 0.96
CA THR A 154 2.35 -11.54 2.00
C THR A 154 0.91 -11.92 2.27
N ILE A 155 0.56 -13.18 2.02
CA ILE A 155 -0.78 -13.75 2.14
C ILE A 155 -0.77 -14.74 3.30
N ARG A 156 -1.74 -14.62 4.22
CA ARG A 156 -2.05 -15.65 5.21
C ARG A 156 -3.04 -16.64 4.63
N LEU A 157 -2.86 -17.93 4.92
CA LEU A 157 -3.69 -19.00 4.35
C LEU A 157 -4.96 -19.30 5.18
N ASP A 158 -4.91 -19.15 6.51
CA ASP A 158 -6.06 -19.30 7.40
C ASP A 158 -6.00 -18.33 8.61
N PRO A 159 -7.00 -17.42 8.78
CA PRO A 159 -8.01 -17.09 7.78
C PRO A 159 -7.36 -16.40 6.57
N LEU A 160 -7.83 -16.75 5.36
CA LEU A 160 -7.26 -16.32 4.09
C LEU A 160 -7.31 -14.79 3.97
N ALA A 161 -6.16 -14.13 3.86
CA ALA A 161 -6.09 -12.67 3.71
C ALA A 161 -4.73 -12.19 3.20
N VAL A 162 -4.72 -11.13 2.40
CA VAL A 162 -3.50 -10.34 2.16
C VAL A 162 -3.19 -9.56 3.44
N LEU A 163 -1.98 -9.74 3.98
CA LEU A 163 -1.52 -9.04 5.17
C LEU A 163 -0.74 -7.78 4.85
N ARG A 164 0.17 -7.88 3.88
CA ARG A 164 1.11 -6.82 3.53
C ARG A 164 1.35 -6.79 2.03
N GLU A 165 1.59 -5.58 1.55
CA GLU A 165 2.08 -5.33 0.20
C GLU A 165 3.28 -4.40 0.26
N GLU A 166 4.32 -4.72 -0.51
CA GLU A 166 5.47 -3.87 -0.75
C GLU A 166 5.54 -3.59 -2.25
N SER A 167 5.56 -2.33 -2.64
CA SER A 167 5.69 -1.93 -4.04
C SER A 167 6.87 -0.98 -4.19
N CYS A 168 7.81 -1.34 -5.05
CA CYS A 168 8.94 -0.51 -5.43
C CYS A 168 8.83 -0.16 -6.90
N SER A 169 9.03 1.11 -7.24
CA SER A 169 9.29 1.47 -8.63
C SER A 169 10.21 2.67 -8.80
N TYR A 170 10.88 2.70 -9.94
CA TYR A 170 11.85 3.73 -10.28
C TYR A 170 12.13 3.75 -11.78
N HIS A 171 12.65 4.87 -12.28
CA HIS A 171 13.10 4.99 -13.66
C HIS A 171 14.62 4.80 -13.75
N ASN A 172 15.09 3.88 -14.59
CA ASN A 172 16.49 3.45 -14.65
C ASN A 172 17.46 4.46 -15.29
N VAL A 173 16.97 5.59 -15.80
CA VAL A 173 17.78 6.73 -16.26
C VAL A 173 17.37 8.06 -15.63
N ALA A 174 16.57 8.04 -14.55
CA ALA A 174 16.28 9.23 -13.76
C ALA A 174 16.62 8.94 -12.28
N PRO A 175 17.87 9.20 -11.85
CA PRO A 175 18.27 9.09 -10.46
C PRO A 175 17.32 9.84 -9.51
N GLY A 176 17.07 9.28 -8.32
CA GLY A 176 16.16 9.87 -7.34
C GLY A 176 14.66 9.65 -7.59
N SER A 177 14.27 9.03 -8.71
CA SER A 177 12.86 8.71 -9.02
C SER A 177 12.26 7.55 -8.22
N GLY A 178 13.07 6.88 -7.39
CA GLY A 178 12.64 5.74 -6.59
C GLY A 178 11.53 6.05 -5.60
N ARG A 179 10.52 5.18 -5.60
CA ARG A 179 9.40 5.14 -4.66
C ARG A 179 9.25 3.74 -4.10
N LEU A 180 9.14 3.66 -2.79
CA LEU A 180 8.80 2.43 -2.07
C LEU A 180 7.49 2.68 -1.30
N THR A 181 6.50 1.83 -1.49
CA THR A 181 5.25 1.84 -0.74
C THR A 181 5.16 0.57 0.09
N LEU A 182 4.92 0.71 1.39
CA LEU A 182 4.67 -0.38 2.32
C LEU A 182 3.24 -0.27 2.83
N VAL A 183 2.46 -1.32 2.64
CA VAL A 183 1.06 -1.40 3.02
C VAL A 183 0.88 -2.48 4.08
N ASP A 184 0.16 -2.12 5.14
CA ASP A 184 -0.44 -3.06 6.09
C ASP A 184 -1.96 -3.10 5.86
N HIS A 185 -2.43 -4.17 5.24
CA HIS A 185 -3.84 -4.37 4.91
C HIS A 185 -4.71 -4.64 6.15
N THR A 186 -4.11 -5.02 7.28
CA THR A 186 -4.84 -5.25 8.53
C THR A 186 -5.23 -3.95 9.24
N THR A 187 -4.55 -2.85 8.91
CA THR A 187 -4.79 -1.52 9.48
C THR A 187 -5.08 -0.45 8.45
N LEU A 188 -5.07 -0.79 7.15
CA LEU A 188 -5.15 0.12 6.01
C LEU A 188 -4.14 1.28 6.10
N SER A 189 -2.92 0.94 6.49
CA SER A 189 -1.82 1.89 6.63
C SER A 189 -0.87 1.75 5.46
N ALA A 190 -0.79 2.78 4.62
CA ALA A 190 0.16 2.85 3.52
C ALA A 190 1.23 3.91 3.82
N ARG A 191 2.49 3.51 3.74
CA ARG A 191 3.66 4.36 3.94
C ARG A 191 4.43 4.43 2.65
N GLU A 192 4.70 5.65 2.19
CA GLU A 192 5.48 5.87 0.99
C GLU A 192 6.81 6.52 1.35
N TYR A 193 7.87 6.02 0.75
CA TYR A 193 9.24 6.48 0.90
C TYR A 193 9.77 7.00 -0.43
N GLY A 194 10.51 8.09 -0.36
CA GLY A 194 11.20 8.69 -1.50
C GLY A 194 12.60 9.15 -1.12
N TRP A 195 13.43 9.39 -2.13
CA TRP A 195 14.74 9.98 -1.94
C TRP A 195 14.66 11.47 -1.59
N VAL A 196 15.61 11.94 -0.78
CA VAL A 196 15.85 13.37 -0.58
C VAL A 196 16.53 13.92 -1.84
N VAL A 197 15.78 14.61 -2.69
CA VAL A 197 16.29 15.19 -3.94
C VAL A 197 16.77 16.64 -3.78
N ALA A 198 16.10 17.42 -2.92
CA ALA A 198 16.33 18.86 -2.81
C ALA A 198 17.78 19.20 -2.42
N GLY A 199 18.42 20.03 -3.24
CA GLY A 199 19.78 20.53 -2.99
C GLY A 199 20.92 19.56 -3.33
N ARG A 200 20.62 18.44 -3.99
CA ARG A 200 21.63 17.49 -4.49
C ARG A 200 21.84 17.64 -6.00
N ALA A 201 23.05 17.32 -6.47
CA ALA A 201 23.29 17.14 -7.89
C ALA A 201 22.68 15.81 -8.36
N GLU A 202 22.28 15.73 -9.63
CA GLU A 202 21.69 14.50 -10.21
C GLU A 202 22.62 13.29 -10.10
N ASP A 203 23.92 13.49 -10.33
CA ASP A 203 24.95 12.44 -10.20
C ASP A 203 25.11 11.91 -8.76
N ASP A 204 24.63 12.65 -7.75
CA ASP A 204 24.65 12.23 -6.35
C ASP A 204 23.40 11.45 -5.95
N LEU A 205 22.37 11.40 -6.79
CA LEU A 205 21.10 10.76 -6.44
C LEU A 205 21.17 9.24 -6.60
N PRO A 206 20.60 8.45 -5.68
CA PRO A 206 20.57 7.00 -5.81
C PRO A 206 19.72 6.53 -6.99
N MET A 207 20.13 5.42 -7.60
CA MET A 207 19.30 4.63 -8.51
C MET A 207 18.54 3.55 -7.73
N GLY A 208 17.32 3.24 -8.14
CA GLY A 208 16.48 2.27 -7.46
C GLY A 208 15.57 2.89 -6.40
N CYS A 209 14.90 2.04 -5.63
CA CYS A 209 14.01 2.46 -4.55
C CYS A 209 14.77 2.67 -3.23
N PRO A 210 14.25 3.56 -2.35
CA PRO A 210 14.66 3.60 -0.95
C PRO A 210 14.57 2.23 -0.28
N GLU A 211 15.47 1.95 0.65
CA GLU A 211 15.37 0.75 1.49
C GLU A 211 14.22 0.87 2.49
N ALA A 212 13.51 -0.24 2.70
CA ALA A 212 12.53 -0.35 3.77
C ALA A 212 13.21 -0.20 5.15
N PRO A 213 12.58 0.46 6.14
CA PRO A 213 13.11 0.46 7.49
C PRO A 213 13.09 -0.96 8.08
N ALA A 214 14.08 -1.27 8.91
CA ALA A 214 14.15 -2.57 9.59
C ALA A 214 12.92 -2.89 10.46
N ASP A 215 12.24 -1.86 10.95
CA ASP A 215 10.98 -1.99 11.69
C ASP A 215 9.95 -0.99 11.15
N ALA A 216 9.09 -1.49 10.26
CA ALA A 216 7.97 -0.74 9.70
C ALA A 216 6.82 -0.50 10.70
N THR A 217 6.92 -0.95 11.95
CA THR A 217 5.91 -0.63 12.99
C THR A 217 6.18 0.71 13.67
N LEU A 218 7.43 1.19 13.64
CA LEU A 218 7.80 2.47 14.25
C LEU A 218 7.14 3.65 13.54
N PRO A 219 6.78 4.75 14.25
CA PRO A 219 6.28 5.96 13.61
C PRO A 219 7.29 6.55 12.62
N LEU A 220 6.79 7.13 11.52
CA LEU A 220 7.65 7.81 10.55
C LEU A 220 8.33 9.04 11.18
N PRO A 221 9.64 9.25 10.93
CA PRO A 221 10.34 10.42 11.42
C PRO A 221 9.86 11.68 10.67
N PRO A 222 9.62 12.81 11.35
CA PRO A 222 9.15 14.05 10.72
C PRO A 222 10.23 14.74 9.87
N GLN A 223 11.41 14.13 9.73
CA GLN A 223 12.60 14.64 9.07
C GLN A 223 13.25 13.53 8.26
N PRO A 224 14.07 13.89 7.25
CA PRO A 224 14.86 12.90 6.54
C PRO A 224 15.60 11.97 7.48
N ALA A 225 15.54 10.67 7.21
CA ALA A 225 16.31 9.64 7.88
C ALA A 225 17.43 9.19 6.94
N GLY A 226 18.59 9.83 7.05
CA GLY A 226 19.66 9.65 6.06
C GLY A 226 19.25 10.27 4.72
N GLU A 227 19.16 9.45 3.69
CA GLU A 227 18.85 9.88 2.31
C GLU A 227 17.37 9.76 1.94
N THR A 228 16.52 9.32 2.88
CA THR A 228 15.11 9.03 2.62
C THR A 228 14.17 9.96 3.37
N LEU A 229 13.01 10.21 2.76
CA LEU A 229 11.85 10.87 3.33
C LEU A 229 10.66 9.91 3.25
N ALA A 230 9.66 10.11 4.12
CA ALA A 230 8.49 9.27 4.13
C ALA A 230 7.21 10.05 4.48
N GLY A 231 6.08 9.56 4.01
CA GLY A 231 4.74 10.05 4.32
C GLY A 231 3.74 8.90 4.41
N TYR A 232 2.55 9.19 4.92
CA TYR A 232 1.43 8.25 4.92
C TYR A 232 0.56 8.52 3.68
N ALA A 233 0.49 7.55 2.77
CA ALA A 233 -0.31 7.66 1.56
C ALA A 233 -1.80 7.61 1.90
N VAL A 234 -2.62 8.32 1.12
CA VAL A 234 -4.08 8.30 1.26
C VAL A 234 -4.63 7.11 0.44
N PRO A 235 -5.44 6.21 1.03
CA PRO A 235 -6.01 5.09 0.28
C PRO A 235 -7.13 5.56 -0.66
N ALA A 236 -7.18 4.96 -1.85
CA ALA A 236 -8.27 5.04 -2.82
C ALA A 236 -8.98 3.69 -2.90
N PRO A 237 -10.06 3.46 -2.14
CA PRO A 237 -10.71 2.15 -2.06
C PRO A 237 -11.56 1.76 -3.28
N PHE A 238 -11.81 2.68 -4.23
CA PHE A 238 -12.70 2.45 -5.37
C PHE A 238 -12.05 2.83 -6.70
N ALA A 239 -12.00 1.89 -7.64
CA ALA A 239 -11.49 2.11 -8.99
C ALA A 239 -12.61 2.74 -9.84
N ALA A 240 -12.98 3.97 -9.51
CA ALA A 240 -14.15 4.62 -10.10
C ALA A 240 -13.84 6.06 -10.51
N ASP A 241 -14.11 6.35 -11.78
CA ASP A 241 -14.10 7.71 -12.34
C ASP A 241 -15.16 8.60 -11.68
N ALA A 242 -16.18 8.00 -11.07
CA ALA A 242 -17.29 8.70 -10.42
C ALA A 242 -17.51 8.17 -9.01
N SER A 243 -17.89 9.08 -8.11
CA SER A 243 -18.21 8.74 -6.72
C SER A 243 -19.32 7.69 -6.67
N GLN A 244 -19.03 6.61 -5.96
CA GLN A 244 -20.00 5.57 -5.62
C GLN A 244 -20.61 5.79 -4.22
N MET A 245 -20.24 6.87 -3.53
CA MET A 245 -20.64 7.09 -2.14
C MET A 245 -21.87 8.01 -2.05
N PRO A 246 -22.95 7.55 -1.40
CA PRO A 246 -24.09 8.40 -1.10
C PRO A 246 -23.70 9.67 -0.33
N GLU A 247 -24.50 10.73 -0.48
CA GLU A 247 -24.39 11.88 0.43
C GLU A 247 -24.73 11.43 1.86
N GLY A 248 -24.04 12.00 2.85
CA GLY A 248 -24.20 11.60 4.25
C GLY A 248 -23.29 10.45 4.69
N THR A 249 -22.51 9.84 3.79
CA THR A 249 -21.56 8.77 4.14
C THR A 249 -20.54 9.23 5.19
N THR A 250 -20.27 8.38 6.18
CA THR A 250 -19.19 8.57 7.17
C THR A 250 -18.05 7.59 6.93
N LEU A 251 -16.87 7.94 7.44
CA LEU A 251 -15.68 7.08 7.45
C LEU A 251 -15.56 6.39 8.80
N GLY A 252 -15.83 5.09 8.83
CA GLY A 252 -15.57 4.21 9.97
C GLY A 252 -14.10 3.82 10.01
N SER A 253 -13.79 2.52 10.01
CA SER A 253 -12.40 2.04 10.02
C SER A 253 -11.68 2.15 8.67
N CYS A 254 -12.39 2.42 7.57
CA CYS A 254 -11.76 2.60 6.26
C CYS A 254 -11.27 4.04 6.06
N GLY A 255 -9.96 4.21 6.13
CA GLY A 255 -9.26 5.39 5.64
C GLY A 255 -7.96 5.65 6.41
N LEU A 256 -7.13 6.54 5.86
CA LEU A 256 -5.98 7.04 6.59
C LEU A 256 -6.46 7.84 7.80
N SER A 257 -6.01 7.48 9.00
CA SER A 257 -6.37 8.20 10.23
C SER A 257 -5.20 8.94 10.85
N LEU A 258 -5.44 10.20 11.21
CA LEU A 258 -4.50 11.11 11.87
C LEU A 258 -5.08 11.59 13.20
N ALA A 259 -4.24 11.90 14.19
CA ALA A 259 -4.71 12.39 15.48
C ALA A 259 -3.76 13.41 16.13
N THR A 260 -4.32 14.44 16.76
CA THR A 260 -3.53 15.51 17.39
C THR A 260 -2.93 15.12 18.75
N ASP A 261 -3.18 13.90 19.24
CA ASP A 261 -2.50 13.30 20.39
C ASP A 261 -1.08 12.81 20.04
N GLY A 262 -0.71 12.82 18.76
CA GLY A 262 0.60 12.37 18.28
C GLY A 262 0.73 10.86 18.10
N ALA A 263 -0.35 10.09 18.26
CA ALA A 263 -0.33 8.64 18.06
C ALA A 263 -0.31 8.25 16.58
N ARG A 264 -0.87 9.10 15.70
CA ARG A 264 -1.00 8.84 14.26
C ARG A 264 -0.72 10.10 13.43
N GLY A 265 0.16 9.98 12.44
CA GLY A 265 0.60 11.09 11.60
C GLY A 265 1.74 11.91 12.21
N PHE A 266 2.09 13.01 11.54
CA PHE A 266 3.10 13.96 11.98
C PHE A 266 2.46 15.11 12.76
N LEU A 267 2.82 15.29 14.03
CA LEU A 267 2.49 16.51 14.76
C LEU A 267 3.49 17.63 14.35
N ILE A 268 3.10 18.44 13.37
CA ILE A 268 3.98 19.44 12.73
C ILE A 268 3.94 20.82 13.42
N HIS A 269 2.95 21.05 14.28
CA HIS A 269 2.83 22.25 15.11
C HIS A 269 2.15 21.93 16.45
N GLY A 270 2.57 22.63 17.50
CA GLY A 270 1.98 22.48 18.84
C GLY A 270 2.50 21.27 19.61
N ALA A 271 1.93 21.07 20.80
CA ALA A 271 2.17 19.89 21.62
C ALA A 271 1.00 18.92 21.52
N ALA A 272 1.25 17.63 21.72
CA ALA A 272 0.21 16.60 21.73
C ALA A 272 -0.96 16.97 22.64
N ALA A 273 -2.18 16.71 22.17
CA ALA A 273 -3.39 16.86 22.98
C ALA A 273 -3.52 15.69 23.97
N ALA A 274 -4.17 15.95 25.11
CA ALA A 274 -4.72 14.86 25.92
C ALA A 274 -5.84 14.15 25.13
N PRO A 275 -6.07 12.84 25.30
CA PRO A 275 -7.00 12.06 24.47
C PRO A 275 -8.41 12.65 24.36
N GLU A 276 -8.96 13.17 25.46
CA GLU A 276 -10.30 13.76 25.51
C GLU A 276 -10.43 15.08 24.75
N ARG A 277 -9.30 15.71 24.44
CA ARG A 277 -9.20 16.96 23.68
C ARG A 277 -8.60 16.75 22.29
N ALA A 278 -8.21 15.53 21.95
CA ALA A 278 -7.58 15.24 20.67
C ALA A 278 -8.63 15.30 19.56
N ALA A 279 -8.28 15.97 18.47
CA ALA A 279 -8.99 15.86 17.22
C ALA A 279 -8.49 14.66 16.42
N GLU A 280 -9.38 14.08 15.64
CA GLU A 280 -9.14 12.94 14.76
C GLU A 280 -9.58 13.30 13.35
N LEU A 281 -8.74 13.01 12.37
CA LEU A 281 -9.06 13.11 10.95
C LEU A 281 -9.03 11.71 10.33
N ARG A 282 -9.98 11.41 9.45
CA ARG A 282 -9.95 10.27 8.53
C ARG A 282 -10.09 10.77 7.10
N VAL A 283 -9.36 10.19 6.17
CA VAL A 283 -9.40 10.57 4.76
C VAL A 283 -9.22 9.38 3.83
N ILE A 284 -9.95 9.45 2.72
CA ILE A 284 -9.78 8.58 1.55
C ILE A 284 -9.81 9.44 0.28
N ALA A 285 -9.19 8.94 -0.78
CA ALA A 285 -9.48 9.39 -2.13
C ALA A 285 -10.71 8.64 -2.63
N GLU A 286 -11.82 9.37 -2.78
CA GLU A 286 -13.11 8.81 -3.20
C GLU A 286 -13.12 8.50 -4.70
N THR A 287 -12.41 9.31 -5.48
CA THR A 287 -12.14 9.16 -6.92
C THR A 287 -10.76 9.78 -7.20
N GLU A 288 -10.33 9.81 -8.47
CA GLU A 288 -9.08 10.48 -8.87
C GLU A 288 -9.08 12.00 -8.58
N ASN A 289 -10.25 12.62 -8.42
CA ASN A 289 -10.41 14.06 -8.25
C ASN A 289 -11.27 14.47 -7.06
N ALA A 290 -11.63 13.54 -6.18
CA ALA A 290 -12.39 13.82 -4.97
C ALA A 290 -11.79 13.16 -3.74
N LEU A 291 -11.80 13.89 -2.63
CA LEU A 291 -11.48 13.38 -1.30
C LEU A 291 -12.73 13.39 -0.42
N LEU A 292 -12.88 12.37 0.41
CA LEU A 292 -13.81 12.37 1.53
C LEU A 292 -13.01 12.46 2.83
N ILE A 293 -13.28 13.47 3.63
CA ILE A 293 -12.53 13.80 4.85
C ILE A 293 -13.52 13.90 6.01
N GLN A 294 -13.30 13.11 7.06
CA GLN A 294 -14.08 13.17 8.29
C GLN A 294 -13.22 13.72 9.42
N VAL A 295 -13.76 14.68 10.17
CA VAL A 295 -13.10 15.34 11.29
C VAL A 295 -13.95 15.22 12.55
N ARG A 296 -13.35 14.68 13.62
CA ARG A 296 -13.82 14.87 14.99
C ARG A 296 -12.93 15.92 15.64
N ASP A 297 -13.49 17.02 16.13
CA ASP A 297 -12.76 17.96 16.99
C ASP A 297 -13.62 18.41 18.17
N PRO A 298 -13.31 17.93 19.40
CA PRO A 298 -14.01 18.33 20.62
C PRO A 298 -13.94 19.83 20.94
N LEU A 299 -13.02 20.56 20.31
CA LEU A 299 -12.79 21.99 20.53
C LEU A 299 -13.33 22.86 19.39
N ALA A 300 -14.01 22.27 18.39
CA ALA A 300 -14.41 22.97 17.17
C ALA A 300 -15.27 24.22 17.42
N SER A 301 -16.07 24.21 18.49
CA SER A 301 -16.94 25.32 18.88
C SER A 301 -16.23 26.45 19.64
N ASP A 302 -14.98 26.25 20.07
CA ASP A 302 -14.18 27.23 20.81
C ASP A 302 -13.25 28.03 19.87
N ASN A 303 -13.83 28.69 18.88
CA ASN A 303 -13.11 29.49 17.87
C ASN A 303 -13.32 31.01 18.05
N ALA A 304 -13.86 31.44 19.19
CA ALA A 304 -14.11 32.85 19.48
C ALA A 304 -12.81 33.67 19.36
N GLY A 305 -12.87 34.77 18.61
CA GLY A 305 -11.75 35.71 18.47
C GLY A 305 -10.77 35.43 17.33
N ALA A 306 -11.03 34.44 16.46
CA ALA A 306 -10.26 34.24 15.25
C ALA A 306 -10.36 35.46 14.31
N THR A 307 -9.22 35.99 13.86
CA THR A 307 -9.15 37.11 12.90
C THR A 307 -8.84 36.67 11.48
N SER A 308 -8.53 35.38 11.28
CA SER A 308 -8.31 34.73 9.99
C SER A 308 -8.79 33.27 10.07
N TRP A 309 -8.94 32.63 8.91
CA TRP A 309 -9.31 31.20 8.81
C TRP A 309 -8.30 30.29 9.53
N VAL A 310 -7.01 30.67 9.56
CA VAL A 310 -5.94 29.93 10.27
C VAL A 310 -6.22 29.83 11.78
N GLY A 311 -6.92 30.81 12.36
CA GLY A 311 -7.32 30.81 13.77
C GLY A 311 -8.56 29.95 14.06
N GLN A 312 -9.17 29.33 13.05
CA GLN A 312 -10.35 28.47 13.16
C GLN A 312 -9.96 27.00 12.95
N PRO A 313 -10.77 26.03 13.40
CA PRO A 313 -10.60 24.63 13.04
C PRO A 313 -10.77 24.46 11.53
N HIS A 314 -9.81 23.83 10.86
CA HIS A 314 -9.83 23.65 9.41
C HIS A 314 -8.95 22.48 8.96
N VAL A 315 -9.21 22.00 7.75
CA VAL A 315 -8.33 21.10 7.00
C VAL A 315 -7.41 21.94 6.12
N GLU A 316 -6.14 21.57 5.98
CA GLU A 316 -5.28 22.08 4.92
C GLU A 316 -4.98 20.96 3.92
N ILE A 317 -5.02 21.27 2.63
CA ILE A 317 -4.64 20.37 1.55
C ILE A 317 -3.43 20.96 0.84
N TRP A 318 -2.39 20.14 0.71
CA TRP A 318 -1.15 20.44 0.02
C TRP A 318 -1.03 19.56 -1.22
N THR A 319 -0.84 20.16 -2.39
CA THR A 319 -0.62 19.42 -3.63
C THR A 319 0.63 19.92 -4.35
N ALA A 320 1.31 19.01 -5.04
CA ALA A 320 2.36 19.38 -6.00
C ALA A 320 1.71 19.92 -7.28
N GLN A 321 2.30 20.95 -7.89
CA GLN A 321 1.85 21.41 -9.22
C GLN A 321 2.38 20.49 -10.33
N GLU A 322 1.57 20.27 -11.36
CA GLU A 322 1.89 19.41 -12.50
C GLU A 322 3.18 19.85 -13.22
N GLY A 323 4.01 18.89 -13.63
CA GLY A 323 5.31 19.13 -14.27
C GLY A 323 6.46 19.43 -13.29
N ALA A 324 6.17 19.55 -12.00
CA ALA A 324 7.18 19.53 -10.97
C ALA A 324 7.57 18.06 -10.73
N GLY A 325 8.67 17.62 -11.34
CA GLY A 325 9.22 16.28 -11.13
C GLY A 325 9.50 15.98 -9.65
N ASP A 326 9.95 14.76 -9.36
CA ASP A 326 10.25 14.29 -8.01
C ASP A 326 11.08 15.33 -7.22
N GLY A 327 10.48 15.87 -6.16
CA GLY A 327 11.06 17.00 -5.41
C GLY A 327 10.50 18.38 -5.77
N ALA A 328 9.32 18.44 -6.38
CA ALA A 328 8.54 19.64 -6.67
C ALA A 328 8.73 20.73 -5.60
N THR A 329 9.25 21.89 -5.99
CA THR A 329 9.40 23.04 -5.07
C THR A 329 8.12 23.88 -5.02
N GLU A 330 7.29 23.77 -6.05
CA GLU A 330 6.04 24.50 -6.19
C GLU A 330 4.88 23.65 -5.69
N HIS A 331 4.34 24.09 -4.55
CA HIS A 331 3.21 23.46 -3.90
C HIS A 331 2.10 24.49 -3.73
N VAL A 332 0.85 24.02 -3.76
CA VAL A 332 -0.30 24.83 -3.37
C VAL A 332 -0.82 24.34 -2.03
N GLN A 333 -1.22 25.28 -1.18
CA GLN A 333 -1.89 25.05 0.09
C GLN A 333 -3.29 25.65 0.03
N ILE A 334 -4.28 24.83 0.34
CA ILE A 334 -5.70 25.16 0.38
C ILE A 334 -6.18 24.99 1.82
N GLY A 335 -6.79 26.00 2.41
CA GLY A 335 -7.48 25.89 3.70
C GLY A 335 -8.97 25.64 3.50
N ILE A 336 -9.57 24.73 4.27
CA ILE A 336 -10.99 24.38 4.22
C ILE A 336 -11.54 24.37 5.64
N THR A 337 -12.36 25.35 6.00
CA THR A 337 -13.01 25.37 7.32
C THR A 337 -14.09 24.30 7.41
N LEU A 338 -14.51 23.94 8.64
CA LEU A 338 -15.48 22.86 8.85
C LEU A 338 -16.87 23.13 8.24
N ASP A 339 -17.22 24.38 7.95
CA ASP A 339 -18.43 24.74 7.19
C ASP A 339 -18.25 24.65 5.66
N GLY A 340 -17.07 24.23 5.19
CA GLY A 340 -16.76 24.01 3.78
C GLY A 340 -16.25 25.24 3.02
N LEU A 341 -15.97 26.36 3.69
CA LEU A 341 -15.39 27.52 3.01
C LEU A 341 -13.94 27.28 2.63
N VAL A 342 -13.61 27.58 1.37
CA VAL A 342 -12.28 27.39 0.79
C VAL A 342 -11.49 28.69 0.85
N HIS A 343 -10.23 28.58 1.29
CA HIS A 343 -9.29 29.67 1.43
C HIS A 343 -7.98 29.35 0.71
N GLU A 344 -7.43 30.34 0.01
CA GLU A 344 -6.07 30.25 -0.52
C GLU A 344 -5.05 30.41 0.62
N GLY A 345 -4.12 29.47 0.73
CA GLY A 345 -2.98 29.54 1.65
C GLY A 345 -1.72 30.02 0.94
N LYS A 346 -0.94 29.07 0.41
CA LYS A 346 0.33 29.27 -0.28
C LYS A 346 0.18 28.84 -1.74
N GLY A 347 0.86 29.53 -2.65
CA GLY A 347 0.73 29.28 -4.08
C GLY A 347 -0.55 29.90 -4.65
N LYS A 348 -0.81 29.68 -5.93
CA LYS A 348 -2.00 30.19 -6.61
C LYS A 348 -2.79 29.03 -7.19
N LEU A 349 -4.07 28.96 -6.88
CA LEU A 349 -4.99 28.01 -7.52
C LEU A 349 -5.49 28.60 -8.83
N ALA A 350 -5.50 27.79 -9.90
CA ALA A 350 -6.20 28.17 -11.12
C ALA A 350 -7.71 28.20 -10.87
N GLN A 351 -8.23 27.18 -10.16
CA GLN A 351 -9.60 27.06 -9.70
C GLN A 351 -9.62 26.39 -8.33
N PRO A 352 -10.35 26.92 -7.33
CA PRO A 352 -10.50 26.26 -6.04
C PRO A 352 -11.39 25.01 -6.17
N PRO A 353 -11.19 23.97 -5.34
CA PRO A 353 -12.09 22.82 -5.31
C PRO A 353 -13.48 23.22 -4.81
N ALA A 354 -14.50 22.49 -5.23
CA ALA A 354 -15.84 22.57 -4.66
C ALA A 354 -15.87 21.75 -3.37
N VAL A 355 -16.55 22.25 -2.33
CA VAL A 355 -16.66 21.56 -1.04
C VAL A 355 -18.11 21.48 -0.61
N THR A 356 -18.54 20.29 -0.22
CA THR A 356 -19.80 20.06 0.51
C THR A 356 -19.47 19.56 1.91
N SER A 357 -20.14 20.11 2.92
CA SER A 357 -19.96 19.75 4.33
C SER A 357 -21.27 19.28 4.96
N TRP A 358 -21.21 18.25 5.80
CA TRP A 358 -22.34 17.82 6.61
C TRP A 358 -21.92 17.33 8.00
N PRO A 359 -22.75 17.54 9.04
CA PRO A 359 -22.56 16.92 10.34
C PRO A 359 -23.00 15.45 10.31
N ALA A 360 -22.33 14.61 11.09
CA ALA A 360 -22.69 13.20 11.26
C ALA A 360 -22.24 12.65 12.63
N LEU A 361 -22.43 11.34 12.82
CA LEU A 361 -21.89 10.58 13.95
C LEU A 361 -20.92 9.51 13.43
N ASP A 362 -19.80 9.34 14.13
CA ASP A 362 -18.86 8.24 13.85
C ASP A 362 -19.35 6.90 14.41
N GLU A 363 -18.56 5.83 14.23
CA GLU A 363 -18.86 4.48 14.71
C GLU A 363 -19.02 4.37 16.23
N LEU A 364 -18.55 5.35 16.99
CA LEU A 364 -18.67 5.43 18.44
C LEU A 364 -19.80 6.38 18.88
N GLY A 365 -20.59 6.91 17.94
CA GLY A 365 -21.67 7.84 18.22
C GLY A 365 -21.18 9.25 18.58
N ARG A 366 -19.95 9.63 18.20
CA ARG A 366 -19.37 10.94 18.47
C ARG A 366 -19.64 11.88 17.30
N GLU A 367 -19.86 13.15 17.59
CA GLU A 367 -20.08 14.17 16.56
C GLU A 367 -18.84 14.34 15.68
N VAL A 368 -19.08 14.34 14.37
CA VAL A 368 -18.08 14.59 13.34
C VAL A 368 -18.61 15.54 12.27
N THR A 369 -17.69 16.22 11.59
CA THR A 369 -17.96 16.94 10.34
C THR A 369 -17.33 16.17 9.20
N VAL A 370 -18.09 15.94 8.13
CA VAL A 370 -17.58 15.33 6.91
C VAL A 370 -17.51 16.38 5.81
N LEU A 371 -16.40 16.42 5.10
CA LEU A 371 -16.11 17.27 3.97
C LEU A 371 -15.87 16.39 2.75
N ARG A 372 -16.63 16.62 1.68
CA ARG A 372 -16.31 16.10 0.35
C ARG A 372 -15.72 17.24 -0.48
N VAL A 373 -14.50 17.04 -0.95
CA VAL A 373 -13.69 18.04 -1.67
C VAL A 373 -13.46 17.55 -3.09
N VAL A 374 -13.89 18.33 -4.09
CA VAL A 374 -13.89 17.91 -5.51
C VAL A 374 -13.14 18.93 -6.36
N TRP A 375 -12.14 18.48 -7.10
CA TRP A 375 -11.41 19.28 -8.07
C TRP A 375 -12.08 19.22 -9.44
N ALA A 376 -12.09 20.35 -10.15
CA ALA A 376 -12.51 20.38 -11.55
C ALA A 376 -11.49 19.69 -12.48
N ASP A 377 -10.21 19.68 -12.07
CA ASP A 377 -9.13 18.97 -12.72
C ASP A 377 -9.10 17.51 -12.23
N PRO A 378 -9.21 16.51 -13.13
CA PRO A 378 -9.20 15.09 -12.75
C PRO A 378 -7.91 14.65 -12.05
N TYR A 379 -6.81 15.41 -12.18
CA TYR A 379 -5.49 15.06 -11.64
C TYR A 379 -5.02 15.99 -10.52
N GLY A 380 -5.92 16.81 -9.97
CA GLY A 380 -5.58 17.96 -9.12
C GLY A 380 -4.75 17.68 -7.86
N PHE A 381 -4.64 16.42 -7.43
CA PHE A 381 -3.79 15.99 -6.31
C PHE A 381 -2.96 14.72 -6.56
N LEU A 382 -3.02 14.11 -7.76
CA LEU A 382 -2.35 12.82 -8.00
C LEU A 382 -0.81 12.93 -8.05
N ALA A 383 -0.27 14.12 -8.30
CA ALA A 383 1.17 14.38 -8.25
C ALA A 383 1.76 14.38 -6.81
N GLY A 384 0.92 14.30 -5.79
CA GLY A 384 1.31 14.26 -4.38
C GLY A 384 0.31 14.98 -3.50
N LEU A 385 -0.03 14.38 -2.37
CA LEU A 385 -1.13 14.81 -1.49
C LEU A 385 -0.69 14.89 -0.02
N GLY A 386 -0.76 16.10 0.53
CA GLY A 386 -0.67 16.38 1.95
C GLY A 386 -2.04 16.77 2.51
N VAL A 387 -2.51 16.09 3.54
CA VAL A 387 -3.73 16.42 4.29
C VAL A 387 -3.31 16.74 5.71
N VAL A 388 -3.73 17.92 6.18
CA VAL A 388 -3.43 18.43 7.52
C VAL A 388 -4.74 18.75 8.22
N TYR A 389 -4.83 18.41 9.50
CA TYR A 389 -5.86 18.99 10.36
C TYR A 389 -5.26 20.04 11.30
N SER A 390 -5.84 21.24 11.28
CA SER A 390 -5.53 22.34 12.17
C SER A 390 -6.57 22.44 13.28
N GLN A 391 -6.20 22.00 14.48
CA GLN A 391 -7.02 22.21 15.66
C GLN A 391 -6.79 23.62 16.22
N ALA A 392 -7.87 24.35 16.46
CA ALA A 392 -7.84 25.68 17.06
C ALA A 392 -8.57 25.73 18.39
N GLU A 393 -8.20 26.69 19.24
CA GLU A 393 -8.87 26.96 20.52
C GLU A 393 -8.64 28.43 20.90
N GLY A 394 -9.71 29.14 21.27
CA GLY A 394 -9.66 30.56 21.60
C GLY A 394 -9.17 31.43 20.43
N GLY A 395 -9.58 31.08 19.21
CA GLY A 395 -9.25 31.83 17.99
C GLY A 395 -7.80 31.71 17.53
N ARG A 396 -7.06 30.69 18.01
CA ARG A 396 -5.66 30.45 17.67
C ARG A 396 -5.45 29.00 17.27
N GLN A 397 -4.64 28.79 16.23
CA GLN A 397 -4.10 27.48 15.90
C GLN A 397 -3.29 26.96 17.09
N LYS A 398 -3.66 25.79 17.59
CA LYS A 398 -2.97 25.13 18.71
C LYS A 398 -2.06 24.02 18.22
N ARG A 399 -2.52 23.27 17.21
CA ARG A 399 -1.92 22.02 16.76
C ARG A 399 -2.15 21.80 15.29
N LEU A 400 -1.20 21.14 14.64
CA LEU A 400 -1.35 20.62 13.29
C LEU A 400 -0.91 19.16 13.26
N VAL A 401 -1.76 18.28 12.74
CA VAL A 401 -1.39 16.89 12.42
C VAL A 401 -1.50 16.66 10.92
N ALA A 402 -0.51 15.98 10.32
CA ALA A 402 -0.42 15.78 8.88
C ALA A 402 -0.06 14.34 8.48
N ASN A 403 -0.45 13.92 7.28
CA ASN A 403 0.06 12.69 6.67
C ASN A 403 1.46 12.85 6.04
N ALA A 404 1.89 14.10 5.84
CA ALA A 404 3.14 14.45 5.18
C ALA A 404 4.07 15.22 6.14
N PRO A 405 5.40 15.06 6.01
CA PRO A 405 6.35 15.84 6.79
C PRO A 405 6.39 17.28 6.28
N ILE A 406 5.82 18.22 7.04
CA ILE A 406 5.80 19.65 6.71
C ILE A 406 6.64 20.42 7.72
N ARG A 407 7.54 21.27 7.22
CA ARG A 407 8.41 22.12 8.05
C ARG A 407 8.34 23.56 7.56
N LYS A 408 8.06 24.49 8.48
CA LYS A 408 8.00 25.94 8.18
C LYS A 408 7.15 26.25 6.94
N ASN A 409 5.92 25.70 6.90
CA ASN A 409 4.97 25.88 5.81
C ASN A 409 5.50 25.43 4.43
N THR A 410 6.29 24.35 4.42
CA THR A 410 6.84 23.73 3.22
C THR A 410 6.84 22.21 3.41
N PRO A 411 6.10 21.46 2.58
CA PRO A 411 6.23 20.01 2.54
C PRO A 411 7.66 19.62 2.20
N LEU A 412 8.20 18.66 2.94
CA LEU A 412 9.49 18.02 2.61
C LEU A 412 9.28 16.87 1.63
N PHE A 413 8.11 16.24 1.69
CA PHE A 413 7.67 15.14 0.85
C PHE A 413 6.15 15.14 0.82
N LEU A 414 5.55 14.89 -0.35
CA LEU A 414 4.12 14.64 -0.49
C LEU A 414 3.95 13.20 -1.00
N PRO A 415 3.38 12.28 -0.20
CA PRO A 415 3.10 10.93 -0.68
C PRO A 415 1.99 10.96 -1.74
N GLY A 416 1.93 9.94 -2.57
CA GLY A 416 0.86 9.73 -3.53
C GLY A 416 -0.43 9.22 -2.88
N VAL A 417 -1.37 8.88 -3.76
CA VAL A 417 -2.58 8.14 -3.45
C VAL A 417 -2.33 6.67 -3.75
N TRP A 418 -2.64 5.80 -2.81
CA TRP A 418 -2.48 4.36 -2.98
C TRP A 418 -3.79 3.73 -3.44
N SER A 419 -3.74 3.00 -4.55
CA SER A 419 -4.89 2.26 -5.08
C SER A 419 -5.17 1.03 -4.22
N HIS A 420 -6.29 1.03 -3.50
CA HIS A 420 -6.73 -0.05 -2.62
C HIS A 420 -7.95 -0.76 -3.22
N TYR A 421 -7.78 -1.36 -4.40
CA TYR A 421 -8.84 -2.10 -5.07
C TYR A 421 -8.80 -3.58 -4.66
N PRO A 422 -9.93 -4.32 -4.78
CA PRO A 422 -9.93 -5.76 -4.59
C PRO A 422 -8.87 -6.42 -5.45
N ASP A 423 -8.20 -7.44 -4.90
CA ASP A 423 -7.24 -8.25 -5.64
C ASP A 423 -7.96 -9.10 -6.69
N ASP A 424 -7.38 -9.25 -7.89
CA ASP A 424 -7.95 -10.08 -8.95
C ASP A 424 -8.08 -11.56 -8.55
N SER A 425 -7.29 -12.03 -7.58
CA SER A 425 -7.43 -13.38 -6.99
C SER A 425 -8.69 -13.56 -6.16
N GLY A 426 -9.38 -12.47 -5.78
CA GLY A 426 -10.50 -12.50 -4.86
C GLY A 426 -10.12 -12.75 -3.40
N ILE A 427 -8.81 -12.81 -3.06
CA ILE A 427 -8.36 -12.92 -1.67
C ILE A 427 -8.75 -11.63 -0.92
N PRO A 428 -9.35 -11.72 0.28
CA PRO A 428 -9.62 -10.56 1.11
C PRO A 428 -8.34 -9.76 1.39
N ASN A 429 -8.31 -8.50 0.98
CA ASN A 429 -7.19 -7.58 1.18
C ASN A 429 -7.53 -6.41 2.11
N GLY A 430 -8.53 -6.58 2.98
CA GLY A 430 -9.02 -5.50 3.83
C GLY A 430 -9.73 -4.40 3.03
N GLY A 431 -10.45 -4.78 1.97
CA GLY A 431 -11.28 -3.90 1.15
C GLY A 431 -12.24 -3.05 2.00
N CYS A 432 -12.76 -1.96 1.45
CA CYS A 432 -13.71 -1.12 2.17
C CYS A 432 -15.15 -1.45 1.78
N ALA A 433 -16.01 -1.63 2.78
CA ALA A 433 -17.41 -2.00 2.60
C ALA A 433 -18.35 -1.02 3.34
N PHE A 434 -19.54 -0.81 2.77
CA PHE A 434 -20.58 -0.02 3.42
C PHE A 434 -21.26 -0.83 4.53
N THR A 435 -21.47 -0.21 5.69
CA THR A 435 -22.20 -0.77 6.82
C THR A 435 -23.21 0.25 7.37
N GLY A 436 -24.27 -0.25 8.00
CA GLY A 436 -25.23 0.58 8.75
C GLY A 436 -26.12 1.52 7.92
N GLU A 437 -27.00 2.23 8.63
CA GLU A 437 -27.81 3.35 8.11
C GLU A 437 -27.72 4.51 9.14
N PRO A 438 -27.21 5.71 8.77
CA PRO A 438 -26.68 6.11 7.47
C PRO A 438 -25.41 5.33 7.07
N PRO A 439 -25.07 5.28 5.77
CA PRO A 439 -23.97 4.45 5.27
C PRO A 439 -22.63 4.89 5.88
N ARG A 440 -21.90 3.94 6.44
CA ARG A 440 -20.54 4.10 6.97
C ARG A 440 -19.58 3.21 6.21
N LEU A 441 -18.40 3.72 5.87
CA LEU A 441 -17.37 2.93 5.21
C LEU A 441 -16.41 2.32 6.23
N ASP A 442 -16.41 0.99 6.34
CA ASP A 442 -15.53 0.23 7.24
C ASP A 442 -14.60 -0.68 6.45
N LEU A 443 -13.48 -1.06 7.08
CA LEU A 443 -12.70 -2.20 6.61
C LEU A 443 -13.55 -3.46 6.68
N ASP A 444 -13.62 -4.14 5.54
CA ASP A 444 -14.24 -5.44 5.44
C ASP A 444 -13.44 -6.41 6.30
N SER A 445 -14.08 -6.87 7.37
CA SER A 445 -13.51 -7.86 8.29
C SER A 445 -13.96 -9.28 7.94
N THR A 446 -14.63 -9.45 6.79
CA THR A 446 -15.12 -10.75 6.33
C THR A 446 -13.94 -11.59 5.83
N PRO A 447 -13.68 -12.78 6.43
CA PRO A 447 -12.71 -13.74 5.93
C PRO A 447 -13.19 -14.48 4.68
#